data_AF-A0A951GZF2-F1
#
_entry.id   AF-A0A951GZF2-F1
#
_cell.length_a   1.000
_cell.length_b   1.000
_cell.length_c   1.000
_cell.angle_alpha   90.00
_cell.angle_beta   90.00
_cell.angle_gamma   90.00
#
_symmetry.space_group_name_H-M   'P 1'
#
loop_
_entity.id
_entity.type
_entity.pdbx_description
1 polymer ?
#
loop_
_entity_poly.entity_id
_entity_poly.type
_entity_poly.pdbx_seq_one_letter_code
_entity_poly.pdbx_strand_id
1 'polypeptide(L)' 'MQLGGYVQAICEDLARVAAVGDESTARAAELLAGALESSLGRRLQEALAEAALELSSQLEGGSVEVRIAGGEPELVYVDD' A
#
# COMPACT_ATOMS: atom_id res chain seq x y z
N MET A 1 0.84 8.06 7.26
CA MET A 1 0.79 7.90 5.77
C MET A 1 -0.66 7.69 5.37
N GLN A 2 -1.05 7.77 4.09
CA GLN A 2 -2.44 7.53 3.66
C GLN A 2 -2.47 6.35 2.68
N LEU A 3 -2.40 5.11 3.19
CA LEU A 3 -2.31 3.94 2.33
C LEU A 3 -3.58 3.74 1.50
N GLY A 4 -4.75 4.08 2.05
CA GLY A 4 -6.02 4.03 1.31
C GLY A 4 -5.98 4.86 0.02
N GLY A 5 -5.32 6.01 0.03
CA GLY A 5 -5.16 6.86 -1.15
C GLY A 5 -4.34 6.20 -2.26
N TYR A 6 -3.27 5.47 -1.91
CA TYR A 6 -2.47 4.72 -2.88
C TYR A 6 -3.22 3.53 -3.46
N VAL A 7 -3.97 2.80 -2.62
CA VAL A 7 -4.81 1.68 -3.09
C VAL A 7 -5.88 2.20 -4.06
N GLN A 8 -6.55 3.29 -3.72
CA GLN A 8 -7.55 3.92 -4.58
C GLN A 8 -6.94 4.35 -5.92
N ALA A 9 -5.77 4.99 -5.90
CA ALA A 9 -5.07 5.39 -7.12
C ALA A 9 -4.77 4.19 -8.03
N ILE A 10 -4.29 3.07 -7.49
CA ILE A 10 -4.03 1.84 -8.26
C ILE A 10 -5.32 1.28 -8.89
N CYS A 11 -6.43 1.28 -8.15
CA CYS A 11 -7.73 0.85 -8.67
C CYS A 11 -8.22 1.76 -9.81
N GLU A 12 -8.03 3.07 -9.68
CA GLU A 12 -8.37 4.03 -10.73
C GLU A 12 -7.47 3.90 -11.96
N ASP A 13 -6.18 3.64 -11.78
CA ASP A 13 -5.23 3.34 -12.86
C ASP A 13 -5.72 2.12 -13.66
N LEU A 14 -6.10 1.05 -12.97
CA LEU A 14 -6.64 -0.16 -13.58
C LEU A 14 -7.91 0.13 -14.38
N ALA A 15 -8.84 0.90 -13.82
CA ALA A 15 -10.07 1.29 -14.51
C ALA A 15 -9.78 2.12 -15.78
N ARG A 16 -8.84 3.07 -15.71
CA ARG A 16 -8.44 3.89 -16.86
C ARG A 16 -7.83 3.06 -17.99
N VAL A 17 -7.00 2.07 -17.65
CA VAL A 17 -6.41 1.15 -18.64
C VAL A 17 -7.51 0.28 -19.28
N ALA A 18 -8.42 -0.25 -18.46
CA ALA A 18 -9.49 -1.13 -18.95
C ALA A 18 -10.50 -0.41 -19.85
N ALA A 19 -10.71 0.89 -19.64
CA ALA A 19 -11.59 1.73 -20.47
C ALA A 19 -11.14 1.86 -21.94
N VAL A 20 -9.90 1.49 -22.27
CA VAL A 20 -9.42 1.41 -23.66
C VAL A 20 -9.96 0.16 -24.38
N GLY A 21 -10.40 -0.85 -23.61
CA GLY A 21 -10.96 -2.10 -24.10
C GLY A 21 -12.46 -2.04 -24.37
N ASP A 22 -13.08 -3.22 -24.44
CA ASP A 22 -14.53 -3.37 -24.55
C ASP A 22 -15.23 -3.36 -23.19
N GLU A 23 -16.56 -3.40 -23.20
CA GLU A 23 -17.40 -3.45 -21.99
C GLU A 23 -17.03 -4.65 -21.08
N SER A 24 -16.69 -5.80 -21.68
CA SER A 24 -16.28 -6.99 -20.95
C SER A 24 -14.98 -6.74 -20.17
N THR A 25 -14.02 -6.05 -20.79
CA THR A 25 -12.74 -5.65 -20.19
C THR A 25 -12.96 -4.67 -19.03
N ALA A 26 -13.81 -3.66 -19.22
CA ALA A 26 -14.16 -2.71 -18.16
C ALA A 26 -14.81 -3.42 -16.96
N ARG A 27 -15.79 -4.30 -17.22
CA ARG A 27 -16.47 -5.12 -16.20
C ARG A 27 -15.49 -6.00 -15.40
N ALA A 28 -14.56 -6.65 -16.10
CA ALA A 28 -13.56 -7.49 -15.46
C ALA A 28 -12.64 -6.66 -14.54
N ALA A 29 -12.21 -5.48 -14.99
CA ALA A 29 -11.37 -4.58 -14.22
C ALA A 29 -12.05 -4.06 -12.95
N GLU A 30 -13.34 -3.70 -13.01
CA GLU A 30 -14.11 -3.30 -11.82
C GLU A 30 -14.16 -4.41 -10.77
N LEU A 31 -14.45 -5.65 -11.19
CA LEU A 31 -14.48 -6.80 -10.29
C LEU A 31 -13.11 -7.09 -9.67
N LEU A 32 -12.04 -6.99 -10.47
CA LEU A 32 -10.68 -7.19 -9.99
C LEU A 32 -10.26 -6.08 -9.02
N ALA A 33 -10.56 -4.82 -9.31
CA ALA A 33 -10.26 -3.69 -8.43
C ALA A 33 -10.89 -3.88 -7.05
N GLY A 34 -12.19 -4.21 -7.00
CA GLY A 34 -12.89 -4.48 -5.74
C GLY A 34 -12.36 -5.71 -5.01
N ALA A 35 -11.98 -6.77 -5.73
CA ALA A 35 -11.39 -7.97 -5.10
C ALA A 35 -9.99 -7.72 -4.53
N LEU A 36 -9.21 -6.81 -5.13
CA LEU A 36 -7.82 -6.57 -4.78
C LEU A 36 -7.62 -5.51 -3.69
N GLU A 37 -8.58 -4.62 -3.45
CA GLU A 37 -8.46 -3.49 -2.52
C GLU A 37 -7.90 -3.88 -1.14
N SER A 38 -8.50 -4.89 -0.50
CA SER A 38 -8.08 -5.40 0.82
C SER A 38 -6.73 -6.15 0.79
N SER A 39 -6.33 -6.68 -0.37
CA SER A 39 -5.04 -7.37 -0.53
C SER A 39 -3.90 -6.38 -0.78
N LEU A 40 -4.16 -5.30 -1.53
CA LEU A 40 -3.21 -4.23 -1.81
C LEU A 40 -2.80 -3.51 -0.54
N GLY A 41 -3.75 -3.13 0.32
CA GLY A 41 -3.46 -2.47 1.59
C GLY A 41 -2.51 -3.29 2.47
N ARG A 42 -2.75 -4.60 2.58
CA ARG A 42 -1.88 -5.52 3.33
C ARG A 42 -0.49 -5.64 2.71
N ARG A 43 -0.38 -5.77 1.40
CA ARG A 43 0.91 -5.87 0.70
C ARG A 43 1.75 -4.61 0.87
N LEU A 44 1.11 -3.44 0.88
CA LEU A 44 1.79 -2.18 1.19
C LEU A 44 2.28 -2.14 2.63
N GLN A 45 1.50 -2.64 3.59
CA GLN A 45 1.94 -2.75 4.99
C GLN A 45 3.13 -3.72 5.15
N GLU A 46 3.10 -4.87 4.47
CA GLU A 46 4.21 -5.84 4.42
C GLU A 46 5.48 -5.17 3.88
N ALA A 47 5.39 -4.44 2.76
CA ALA A 47 6.51 -3.71 2.18
C ALA A 47 7.06 -2.61 3.09
N LEU A 48 6.19 -1.88 3.82
CA LEU A 48 6.64 -0.88 4.79
C LEU A 48 7.36 -1.51 5.98
N ALA A 49 6.91 -2.68 6.44
CA ALA A 49 7.56 -3.40 7.52
C ALA A 49 8.96 -3.90 7.12
N GLU A 50 9.09 -4.42 5.89
CA GLU A 50 10.39 -4.80 5.32
C GLU A 50 11.32 -3.59 5.22
N ALA A 51 10.84 -2.46 4.69
CA ALA A 51 11.62 -1.23 4.58
C ALA A 51 12.08 -0.71 5.95
N ALA A 52 11.23 -0.77 6.98
CA ALA A 52 11.58 -0.35 8.33
C ALA A 52 12.70 -1.23 8.94
N LEU A 53 12.65 -2.55 8.72
CA LEU A 53 13.72 -3.47 9.13
C LEU A 53 15.03 -3.18 8.39
N GLU A 54 14.96 -2.97 7.08
CA GLU A 54 16.13 -2.63 6.27
C GLU A 54 16.78 -1.33 6.76
N LEU A 55 16.00 -0.28 7.00
CA LEU A 55 16.49 0.99 7.53
C LEU A 55 17.08 0.83 8.94
N SER A 56 16.41 0.09 9.82
CA SER A 56 16.90 -0.17 11.18
C SER A 56 18.26 -0.86 11.18
N SER A 57 18.49 -1.80 10.26
CA SER A 57 19.78 -2.51 10.16
C SER A 57 20.95 -1.62 9.72
N GLN A 58 20.68 -0.44 9.17
CA GLN A 58 21.67 0.53 8.72
C GLN A 58 21.98 1.61 9.77
N LEU A 59 21.25 1.64 10.89
CA LEU A 59 21.45 2.60 11.96
C LEU A 59 22.45 2.06 12.98
N GLU A 60 23.39 2.91 13.41
CA GLU A 60 24.37 2.58 14.46
C GLU A 60 23.75 2.59 15.87
N GLY A 61 22.61 3.25 16.02
CA GLY A 61 21.80 3.31 17.24
C GLY A 61 20.37 3.72 16.90
N GLY A 62 19.42 3.24 17.70
CA GLY A 62 17.99 3.40 17.46
C GLY A 62 17.45 2.50 16.35
N SER A 63 16.15 2.64 16.05
CA SER A 63 15.44 1.84 15.05
C SER A 63 14.33 2.62 14.35
N VAL A 64 13.95 2.17 13.16
CA VAL A 64 12.77 2.64 12.44
C VAL A 64 11.65 1.62 12.63
N GLU A 65 10.50 2.08 13.13
CA GLU A 65 9.31 1.24 13.33
C GLU A 65 8.15 1.71 12.46
N VAL A 66 7.28 0.76 12.08
CA VAL A 66 5.94 1.08 11.54
C VAL A 66 4.93 1.00 12.68
N ARG A 67 4.26 2.10 13.00
CA ARG A 67 3.18 2.16 13.99
C ARG A 67 1.84 2.42 13.32
N ILE A 68 0.77 1.88 13.88
CA ILE A 68 -0.59 2.12 13.37
C ILE A 68 -1.29 3.13 14.29
N ALA A 69 -1.68 4.27 13.71
CA ALA A 69 -2.43 5.31 14.38
C ALA A 69 -3.70 5.63 13.58
N GLY A 70 -4.88 5.48 14.20
CA GLY A 70 -6.15 5.73 13.51
C GLY A 70 -6.41 4.82 12.30
N GLY A 71 -5.75 3.66 12.21
CA GLY A 71 -5.83 2.74 11.07
C GLY A 71 -4.82 3.03 9.94
N GLU A 72 -4.04 4.10 10.06
CA GLU A 72 -3.01 4.48 9.09
C GLU A 72 -1.61 4.18 9.64
N PRO A 73 -0.67 3.71 8.80
CA PRO A 73 0.70 3.49 9.23
C PRO A 73 1.50 4.77 9.28
N GLU A 74 2.41 4.84 10.24
CA GLU A 74 3.39 5.89 10.45
C GLU A 74 4.76 5.26 10.63
N LEU A 75 5.75 5.77 9.90
CA LEU A 75 7.15 5.44 10.14
C LEU A 75 7.68 6.37 11.23
N VAL A 76 8.26 5.81 12.27
CA VAL A 76 8.84 6.56 13.38
C VAL A 76 10.26 6.09 13.65
N TYR A 77 11.12 7.03 14.06
CA TYR A 77 12.41 6.71 14.63
C TYR A 77 12.26 6.55 16.16
N VAL A 78 12.88 5.52 16.70
CA VAL A 78 12.96 5.22 18.14
C VAL A 78 14.44 5.21 18.52
N ASP A 79 14.79 6.03 19.50
CA ASP A 79 16.15 6.07 20.06
C ASP A 79 16.36 4.91 21.06
N ASP A 80 17.60 4.45 21.21
CA ASP A 80 17.96 3.36 22.15
C ASP A 80 17.87 3.75 23.64
#